data_AF-A0A2V7HDY6-F1
#
_entry.id   AF-A0A2V7HDY6-F1
#
_cell.length_a   1.000
_cell.length_b   1.000
_cell.length_c   1.000
_cell.angle_alpha   90.00
_cell.angle_beta   90.00
_cell.angle_gamma   90.00
#
_symmetry.space_group_name_H-M   'P 1'
#
loop_
_entity.id
_entity.type
_entity.pdbx_description
1 polymer ?
#
loop_
_entity_poly.entity_id
_entity_poly.type
_entity_poly.pdbx_seq_one_letter_code
_entity_poly.pdbx_strand_id
1 'polypeptide(L)'
;MMAHKRSLTTPIQEHIDRAIGELIASLPDPEQLVPDERRALIARYAAVLEGNFIYWMTAAHLAVSTDEARAIIEDNLREEVRDNHPGMLRRFALAAHAAPTDADALAVYRNLENVRLFVADLSAVEIVLMMAFFEGFITRFMPYLADLADRQGSAERQYTDVHGVVDVVHTEGLFRALEAEMLRKPDVVEPTPSLFTGVKVLRTLIENVIHPNRVTSPHVALEATAAAA
;
A
#
# COMPACT_ATOMS: atom_id res chain seq x y z
N MET A 1 12.05 28.02 -26.90
CA MET A 1 10.89 27.73 -26.05
C MET A 1 10.82 26.23 -25.84
N MET A 2 11.26 25.74 -24.67
CA MET A 2 11.13 24.32 -24.34
C MET A 2 9.66 24.05 -24.04
N ALA A 3 9.02 23.23 -24.89
CA ALA A 3 7.73 22.66 -24.55
C ALA A 3 7.88 21.91 -23.23
N HIS A 4 7.10 22.27 -22.21
CA HIS A 4 6.95 21.43 -21.02
C HIS A 4 6.46 20.07 -21.52
N LYS A 5 7.35 19.06 -21.54
CA LYS A 5 6.93 17.67 -21.65
C LYS A 5 6.01 17.41 -20.46
N ARG A 6 4.72 17.23 -20.74
CA ARG A 6 3.75 16.84 -19.73
C ARG A 6 4.23 15.52 -19.12
N SER A 7 4.44 15.48 -17.80
CA SER A 7 4.94 14.28 -17.12
C SER A 7 4.01 13.11 -17.42
N LEU A 8 4.59 11.96 -17.79
CA LEU A 8 3.83 10.75 -18.16
C LEU A 8 2.97 10.23 -17.01
N THR A 9 3.37 10.56 -15.77
CA THR A 9 2.72 10.04 -14.57
C THR A 9 1.57 10.91 -14.07
N THR A 10 1.37 12.13 -14.58
CA THR A 10 0.28 13.03 -14.12
C THR A 10 -1.10 12.35 -14.09
N PRO A 11 -1.62 11.74 -15.18
CA PRO A 11 -2.92 11.08 -15.14
C PRO A 11 -2.94 9.84 -14.22
N ILE A 12 -1.78 9.20 -14.01
CA ILE A 12 -1.64 8.06 -13.09
C ILE A 12 -1.72 8.55 -11.65
N GLN A 13 -1.02 9.64 -11.30
CA GLN A 13 -1.08 10.30 -9.99
C GLN A 13 -2.52 10.70 -9.65
N GLU A 14 -3.24 11.36 -10.56
CA GLU A 14 -4.65 11.72 -10.38
C GLU A 14 -5.55 10.50 -10.12
N HIS A 15 -5.29 9.37 -10.79
CA HIS A 15 -6.01 8.13 -10.57
C HIS A 15 -5.72 7.55 -9.18
N ILE A 16 -4.44 7.51 -8.79
CA ILE A 16 -4.00 7.04 -7.47
C ILE A 16 -4.59 7.90 -6.35
N ASP A 17 -4.54 9.23 -6.49
CA ASP A 17 -5.10 10.17 -5.51
C ASP A 17 -6.58 9.96 -5.29
N ARG A 18 -7.33 9.71 -6.37
CA ARG A 18 -8.76 9.38 -6.28
C ARG A 18 -8.99 8.05 -5.57
N ALA A 19 -8.24 7.00 -5.92
CA ALA A 19 -8.36 5.69 -5.29
C ALA A 19 -8.04 5.74 -3.79
N ILE A 20 -7.02 6.51 -3.40
CA ILE A 20 -6.70 6.76 -1.98
C ILE A 20 -7.83 7.54 -1.32
N GLY A 21 -8.34 8.60 -1.95
CA GLY A 21 -9.45 9.41 -1.42
C GLY A 21 -10.70 8.57 -1.15
N GLU A 22 -11.04 7.65 -2.06
CA GLU A 22 -12.15 6.70 -1.88
C GLU A 22 -11.92 5.76 -0.67
N LEU A 23 -10.70 5.25 -0.49
CA LEU A 23 -10.36 4.42 0.68
C LEU A 23 -10.50 5.20 1.98
N ILE A 24 -9.94 6.41 2.04
CA ILE A 24 -10.02 7.27 3.23
C ILE A 24 -11.48 7.62 3.54
N ALA A 25 -12.29 7.93 2.53
CA ALA A 25 -13.72 8.19 2.70
C ALA A 25 -14.52 6.95 3.15
N SER A 26 -13.99 5.74 2.93
CA SER A 26 -14.63 4.48 3.32
C SER A 26 -14.31 4.03 4.76
N LEU A 27 -13.42 4.75 5.46
CA LEU A 27 -13.03 4.42 6.82
C LEU A 27 -14.24 4.53 7.76
N PRO A 28 -14.47 3.54 8.65
CA PRO A 28 -15.54 3.63 9.63
C PRO A 28 -15.22 4.72 10.65
N ASP A 29 -16.25 5.42 11.12
CA ASP A 29 -16.12 6.43 12.17
C ASP A 29 -15.52 5.82 13.45
N PRO A 30 -14.35 6.27 13.93
CA PRO A 30 -13.70 5.74 15.14
C PRO A 30 -14.59 5.75 16.39
N GLU A 31 -15.55 6.69 16.45
CA GLU A 31 -16.49 6.81 17.56
C GLU A 31 -17.53 5.69 17.57
N GLN A 32 -17.88 5.19 16.38
CA GLN A 32 -18.94 4.19 16.20
C GLN A 32 -18.41 2.75 16.34
N LEU A 33 -17.09 2.56 16.30
CA LEU A 33 -16.46 1.26 16.51
C LEU A 33 -16.47 0.88 17.99
N VAL A 34 -16.82 -0.37 18.30
CA VAL A 34 -16.64 -0.92 19.65
C VAL A 34 -15.15 -1.21 19.90
N PRO A 35 -14.69 -1.32 21.17
CA PRO A 35 -13.27 -1.51 21.47
C PRO A 35 -12.60 -2.67 20.73
N ASP A 36 -13.29 -3.81 20.63
CA ASP A 36 -12.77 -5.00 19.94
C ASP A 36 -12.58 -4.77 18.44
N GLU A 37 -13.44 -3.97 17.80
CA GLU A 37 -13.31 -3.64 16.37
C GLU A 37 -12.10 -2.73 16.12
N ARG A 38 -11.91 -1.70 16.96
CA ARG A 38 -10.73 -0.82 16.90
C ARG A 38 -9.45 -1.61 17.07
N ARG A 39 -9.40 -2.45 18.12
CA ARG A 39 -8.28 -3.34 18.39
C ARG A 39 -7.99 -4.26 17.20
N ALA A 40 -9.01 -4.87 16.63
CA ALA A 40 -8.84 -5.81 15.54
C ALA A 40 -8.37 -5.13 14.24
N LEU A 41 -8.77 -3.89 13.97
CA LEU A 41 -8.28 -3.12 12.83
C LEU A 41 -6.77 -2.83 12.96
N ILE A 42 -6.34 -2.32 14.12
CA ILE A 42 -4.90 -2.08 14.40
C ILE A 42 -4.12 -3.41 14.29
N ALA A 43 -4.64 -4.49 14.86
CA ALA A 43 -3.99 -5.80 14.84
C ALA A 43 -3.85 -6.36 13.43
N ARG A 44 -4.87 -6.26 12.58
CA ARG A 44 -4.80 -6.70 11.17
C ARG A 44 -3.82 -5.85 10.36
N TYR A 45 -3.82 -4.54 10.57
CA TYR A 45 -2.85 -3.64 9.93
C TYR A 45 -1.40 -4.01 10.30
N ALA A 46 -1.13 -4.24 11.59
CA ALA A 46 0.16 -4.70 12.07
C ALA A 46 0.53 -6.11 11.53
N ALA A 47 -0.42 -7.04 11.50
CA ALA A 47 -0.21 -8.39 10.93
C ALA A 47 0.21 -8.36 9.46
N VAL A 48 -0.28 -7.38 8.70
CA VAL A 48 0.11 -7.17 7.31
C VAL A 48 1.49 -6.54 7.22
N LEU A 49 1.75 -5.40 7.85
CA LEU A 49 2.94 -4.62 7.49
C LEU A 49 4.22 -5.01 8.20
N GLU A 50 4.13 -5.47 9.46
CA GLU A 50 5.31 -5.78 10.29
C GLU A 50 6.30 -6.71 9.55
N GLY A 51 5.79 -7.63 8.72
CA GLY A 51 6.63 -8.55 7.95
C GLY A 51 6.67 -8.35 6.43
N ASN A 52 5.90 -7.42 5.86
CA ASN A 52 5.70 -7.42 4.39
C ASN A 52 6.13 -6.14 3.66
N PHE A 53 6.21 -4.98 4.30
CA PHE A 53 6.62 -3.77 3.58
C PHE A 53 8.06 -3.89 3.02
N ILE A 54 9.02 -4.27 3.87
CA ILE A 54 10.42 -4.53 3.45
C ILE A 54 10.47 -5.58 2.33
N TYR A 55 9.65 -6.63 2.42
CA TYR A 55 9.57 -7.67 1.38
C TYR A 55 9.08 -7.12 0.03
N TRP A 56 8.02 -6.32 0.03
CA TRP A 56 7.49 -5.69 -1.19
C TRP A 56 8.46 -4.67 -1.79
N MET A 57 9.08 -3.83 -0.94
CA MET A 57 10.05 -2.83 -1.40
C MET A 57 11.34 -3.50 -1.92
N THR A 58 11.75 -4.62 -1.33
CA THR A 58 12.84 -5.45 -1.87
C THR A 58 12.49 -6.01 -3.24
N ALA A 59 11.26 -6.50 -3.45
CA ALA A 59 10.82 -6.95 -4.77
C ALA A 59 10.86 -5.80 -5.81
N ALA A 60 10.45 -4.59 -5.42
CA ALA A 60 10.59 -3.40 -6.26
C ALA A 60 12.05 -3.14 -6.63
N HIS A 61 12.96 -3.19 -5.65
CA HIS A 61 14.40 -2.99 -5.86
C HIS A 61 15.00 -4.00 -6.85
N LEU A 62 14.57 -5.26 -6.76
CA LEU A 62 15.02 -6.32 -7.66
C LEU A 62 14.45 -6.17 -9.08
N ALA A 63 13.24 -5.61 -9.22
CA ALA A 63 12.55 -5.48 -10.50
C ALA A 63 13.04 -4.29 -11.34
N VAL A 64 13.38 -3.16 -10.70
CA VAL A 64 13.72 -1.92 -11.41
C VAL A 64 15.06 -1.99 -12.15
N SER A 65 15.11 -1.35 -13.31
CA SER A 65 16.23 -1.41 -14.25
C SER A 65 16.95 -0.08 -14.46
N THR A 66 16.39 1.04 -14.01
CA THR A 66 17.03 2.36 -14.04
C THR A 66 17.80 2.63 -12.76
N ASP A 67 18.93 3.31 -12.88
CA ASP A 67 19.73 3.74 -11.72
C ASP A 67 18.95 4.72 -10.84
N GLU A 68 18.14 5.59 -11.45
CA GLU A 68 17.28 6.54 -10.72
C GLU A 68 16.24 5.82 -9.87
N ALA A 69 15.45 4.90 -10.44
CA ALA A 69 14.47 4.15 -9.68
C ALA A 69 15.14 3.29 -8.59
N ARG A 70 16.28 2.67 -8.91
CA ARG A 70 17.04 1.86 -7.96
C ARG A 70 17.50 2.67 -6.76
N ALA A 71 18.07 3.86 -6.96
CA ALA A 71 18.54 4.72 -5.89
C ALA A 71 17.38 5.16 -4.97
N ILE A 72 16.25 5.58 -5.56
CA ILE A 72 15.06 6.00 -4.81
C ILE A 72 14.52 4.87 -3.94
N ILE A 73 14.36 3.67 -4.52
CA ILE A 73 13.85 2.50 -3.78
C ILE A 73 14.85 2.06 -2.71
N GLU A 74 16.15 2.09 -3.01
CA GLU A 74 17.18 1.71 -2.04
C GLU A 74 17.24 2.67 -0.85
N ASP A 75 17.08 3.98 -1.07
CA ASP A 75 17.05 4.95 0.02
C ASP A 75 15.83 4.76 0.94
N ASN A 76 14.64 4.52 0.36
CA ASN A 76 13.44 4.18 1.12
C ASN A 76 13.63 2.88 1.94
N LEU A 77 14.14 1.82 1.29
CA LEU A 77 14.42 0.54 1.96
C LEU A 77 15.45 0.68 3.09
N ARG A 78 16.49 1.50 2.89
CA ARG A 78 17.50 1.78 3.92
C ARG A 78 16.89 2.49 5.11
N GLU A 79 16.02 3.47 4.89
CA GLU A 79 15.34 4.18 5.97
C GLU A 79 14.49 3.24 6.80
N GLU A 80 13.61 2.46 6.14
CA GLU A 80 12.73 1.47 6.77
C GLU A 80 13.49 0.49 7.68
N VAL A 81 14.63 -0.01 7.20
CA VAL A 81 15.48 -0.98 7.93
C VAL A 81 16.29 -0.30 9.02
N ARG A 82 16.98 0.81 8.71
CA ARG A 82 17.87 1.51 9.64
C ARG A 82 17.10 2.00 10.86
N ASP A 83 15.92 2.53 10.64
CA ASP A 83 15.13 3.16 11.69
C ASP A 83 14.17 2.14 12.36
N ASN A 84 14.13 0.90 11.84
CA ASN A 84 13.35 -0.22 12.37
C ASN A 84 11.86 0.09 12.46
N HIS A 85 11.29 0.53 11.33
CA HIS A 85 9.86 0.81 11.17
C HIS A 85 8.96 -0.39 11.55
N PRO A 86 9.29 -1.66 11.22
CA PRO A 86 8.55 -2.80 11.74
C PRO A 86 8.50 -2.85 13.28
N GLY A 87 9.63 -2.55 13.93
CA GLY A 87 9.70 -2.44 15.38
C GLY A 87 8.89 -1.26 15.94
N MET A 88 8.83 -0.14 15.22
CA MET A 88 7.96 0.99 15.57
C MET A 88 6.49 0.58 15.53
N LEU A 89 6.05 -0.08 14.45
CA LEU A 89 4.68 -0.59 14.30
C LEU A 89 4.33 -1.60 15.39
N ARG A 90 5.27 -2.51 15.72
CA ARG A 90 5.07 -3.48 16.79
C ARG A 90 4.84 -2.80 18.14
N ARG A 91 5.65 -1.77 18.47
CA ARG A 91 5.49 -1.00 19.72
C ARG A 91 4.14 -0.28 19.75
N PHE A 92 3.74 0.35 18.65
CA PHE A 92 2.44 1.01 18.50
C PHE A 92 1.29 0.02 18.77
N ALA A 93 1.30 -1.14 18.11
CA ALA A 93 0.26 -2.16 18.28
C ALA A 93 0.21 -2.72 19.71
N LEU A 94 1.36 -2.95 20.35
CA LEU A 94 1.43 -3.41 21.74
C LEU A 94 0.86 -2.37 22.72
N ALA A 95 1.22 -1.09 22.53
CA ALA A 95 0.73 0.00 23.37
C ALA A 95 -0.79 0.21 23.26
N ALA A 96 -1.37 -0.06 22.09
CA ALA A 96 -2.82 -0.05 21.87
C ALA A 96 -3.54 -1.34 22.28
N HIS A 97 -2.87 -2.25 23.00
CA HIS A 97 -3.40 -3.58 23.35
C HIS A 97 -3.89 -4.39 22.13
N ALA A 98 -3.25 -4.17 20.99
CA ALA A 98 -3.64 -4.68 19.68
C ALA A 98 -2.54 -5.53 19.02
N ALA A 99 -1.75 -6.25 19.81
CA ALA A 99 -0.80 -7.23 19.29
C ALA A 99 -1.53 -8.23 18.38
N PRO A 100 -1.06 -8.48 17.14
CA PRO A 100 -1.68 -9.46 16.24
C PRO A 100 -1.83 -10.84 16.87
N THR A 101 -3.00 -11.45 16.68
CA THR A 101 -3.25 -12.87 16.98
C THR A 101 -3.27 -13.68 15.69
N ASP A 102 -3.24 -15.02 15.81
CA ASP A 102 -3.42 -15.93 14.67
C ASP A 102 -4.74 -15.69 13.93
N ALA A 103 -5.80 -15.30 14.66
CA ALA A 103 -7.10 -14.98 14.06
C ALA A 103 -7.03 -13.72 13.19
N ASP A 104 -6.30 -12.69 13.64
CA ASP A 104 -6.11 -11.46 12.86
C ASP A 104 -5.30 -11.74 11.59
N ALA A 105 -4.23 -12.53 11.71
CA ALA A 105 -3.40 -12.93 10.58
C ALA A 105 -4.19 -13.78 9.57
N LEU A 106 -4.98 -14.74 10.05
CA LEU A 106 -5.80 -15.60 9.20
C LEU A 106 -6.88 -14.81 8.46
N ALA A 107 -7.46 -13.79 9.10
CA ALA A 107 -8.50 -12.95 8.52
C ALA A 107 -8.04 -12.19 7.26
N VAL A 108 -6.75 -11.85 7.17
CA VAL A 108 -6.15 -11.12 6.04
C VAL A 108 -5.32 -12.00 5.10
N TYR A 109 -5.02 -13.24 5.51
CA TYR A 109 -4.06 -14.13 4.87
C TYR A 109 -4.28 -14.27 3.36
N ARG A 110 -5.51 -14.53 2.93
CA ARG A 110 -5.81 -14.78 1.50
C ARG A 110 -5.47 -13.57 0.62
N ASN A 111 -5.81 -12.36 1.07
CA ASN A 111 -5.55 -11.15 0.30
C ASN A 111 -4.06 -10.76 0.38
N LEU A 112 -3.42 -11.01 1.52
CA LEU A 112 -1.98 -10.84 1.67
C LEU A 112 -1.20 -11.77 0.74
N GLU A 113 -1.63 -13.02 0.60
CA GLU A 113 -1.05 -13.98 -0.32
C GLU A 113 -1.17 -13.53 -1.78
N ASN A 114 -2.31 -12.93 -2.16
CA ASN A 114 -2.47 -12.37 -3.51
C ASN A 114 -1.46 -11.24 -3.77
N VAL A 115 -1.18 -10.38 -2.78
CA VAL A 115 -0.14 -9.34 -2.92
C VAL A 115 1.24 -10.00 -3.07
N ARG A 116 1.54 -11.05 -2.30
CA ARG A 116 2.82 -11.78 -2.38
C ARG A 116 3.02 -12.44 -3.75
N LEU A 117 1.97 -13.07 -4.30
CA LEU A 117 1.99 -13.65 -5.63
C LEU A 117 2.16 -12.59 -6.72
N PHE A 118 1.50 -11.43 -6.56
CA PHE A 118 1.66 -10.30 -7.48
C PHE A 118 3.11 -9.78 -7.49
N VAL A 119 3.72 -9.50 -6.33
CA VAL A 119 5.10 -8.98 -6.30
C VAL A 119 6.14 -10.01 -6.76
N ALA A 120 5.82 -11.31 -6.69
CA ALA A 120 6.71 -12.39 -7.15
C ALA A 120 6.89 -12.40 -8.68
N ASP A 121 6.03 -11.72 -9.44
CA ASP A 121 6.18 -11.56 -10.89
C ASP A 121 7.27 -10.55 -11.28
N LEU A 122 7.75 -9.74 -10.33
CA LEU A 122 8.82 -8.75 -10.52
C LEU A 122 8.56 -7.76 -11.67
N SER A 123 7.29 -7.38 -11.85
CA SER A 123 6.87 -6.34 -12.80
C SER A 123 7.20 -4.95 -12.25
N ALA A 124 8.33 -4.36 -12.70
CA ALA A 124 8.87 -3.12 -12.15
C ALA A 124 7.85 -1.96 -12.10
N VAL A 125 7.23 -1.64 -13.24
CA VAL A 125 6.27 -0.51 -13.34
C VAL A 125 5.07 -0.73 -12.42
N GLU A 126 4.51 -1.94 -12.39
CA GLU A 126 3.30 -2.22 -11.62
C GLU A 126 3.58 -2.31 -10.11
N ILE A 127 4.74 -2.86 -9.70
CA ILE A 127 5.15 -2.89 -8.29
C ILE A 127 5.45 -1.48 -7.80
N VAL A 128 6.21 -0.67 -8.55
CA VAL A 128 6.51 0.72 -8.15
C VAL A 128 5.23 1.54 -8.02
N LEU A 129 4.27 1.37 -8.94
CA LEU A 129 2.96 2.02 -8.84
C LEU A 129 2.15 1.53 -7.63
N MET A 130 2.18 0.23 -7.33
CA MET A 130 1.56 -0.34 -6.13
C MET A 130 2.15 0.29 -4.85
N MET A 131 3.48 0.45 -4.78
CA MET A 131 4.14 1.08 -3.65
C MET A 131 3.80 2.58 -3.55
N ALA A 132 3.77 3.31 -4.66
CA ALA A 132 3.38 4.73 -4.68
C ALA A 132 1.95 4.93 -4.15
N PHE A 133 1.03 4.07 -4.55
CA PHE A 133 -0.33 4.04 -4.00
C PHE A 133 -0.34 3.77 -2.50
N PHE A 134 0.48 2.82 -2.04
CA PHE A 134 0.52 2.42 -0.65
C PHE A 134 1.00 3.52 0.29
N GLU A 135 2.12 4.15 -0.05
CA GLU A 135 2.71 5.20 0.78
C GLU A 135 1.88 6.49 0.75
N GLY A 136 1.26 6.79 -0.40
CA GLY A 136 0.27 7.85 -0.51
C GLY A 136 -0.96 7.60 0.38
N PHE A 137 -1.38 6.34 0.51
CA PHE A 137 -2.43 5.94 1.44
C PHE A 137 -1.99 6.07 2.89
N ILE A 138 -0.82 5.53 3.25
CA ILE A 138 -0.30 5.56 4.63
C ILE A 138 -0.27 7.00 5.16
N THR A 139 0.29 7.93 4.39
CA THR A 139 0.40 9.35 4.77
C THR A 139 -0.95 9.90 5.26
N ARG A 140 -2.04 9.58 4.56
CA ARG A 140 -3.40 10.07 4.88
C ARG A 140 -4.10 9.22 5.94
N PHE A 141 -3.69 7.97 6.11
CA PHE A 141 -4.27 7.03 7.05
C PHE A 141 -3.71 7.18 8.48
N MET A 142 -2.47 7.67 8.65
CA MET A 142 -1.83 7.77 9.96
C MET A 142 -2.65 8.53 11.02
N PRO A 143 -3.29 9.69 10.74
CA PRO A 143 -4.12 10.37 11.73
C PRO A 143 -5.29 9.52 12.23
N TYR A 144 -5.91 8.74 11.32
CA TYR A 144 -7.00 7.84 11.67
C TYR A 144 -6.51 6.68 12.55
N LEU A 145 -5.38 6.07 12.18
CA LEU A 145 -4.79 4.98 12.95
C LEU A 145 -4.40 5.44 14.37
N ALA A 146 -3.90 6.68 14.48
CA ALA A 146 -3.55 7.31 15.75
C ALA A 146 -4.80 7.49 16.65
N ASP A 147 -5.92 7.99 16.11
CA ASP A 147 -7.17 8.14 16.85
C ASP A 147 -7.74 6.79 17.34
N LEU A 148 -7.64 5.74 16.54
CA LEU A 148 -8.02 4.39 16.98
C LEU A 148 -7.19 3.94 18.19
N ALA A 149 -5.89 4.20 18.20
CA ALA A 149 -5.01 3.83 19.29
C ALA A 149 -5.26 4.67 20.56
N ASP A 150 -5.52 5.98 20.43
CA ASP A 150 -5.91 6.84 21.56
C ASP A 150 -7.18 6.33 22.23
N ARG A 151 -8.18 5.96 21.43
CA ARG A 151 -9.45 5.40 21.92
C ARG A 151 -9.28 4.00 22.53
N GLN A 152 -8.16 3.34 22.28
CA GLN A 152 -7.73 2.11 22.95
C GLN A 152 -6.85 2.36 24.19
N GLY A 153 -6.62 3.63 24.56
CA GLY A 153 -5.84 4.02 25.73
C GLY A 153 -4.32 4.07 25.49
N SER A 154 -3.86 4.02 24.23
CA SER A 154 -2.46 4.22 23.90
C SER A 154 -2.11 5.70 23.86
N ALA A 155 -0.88 6.04 24.25
CA ALA A 155 -0.26 7.34 23.99
C ALA A 155 0.99 7.21 23.09
N GLU A 156 1.27 6.02 22.56
CA GLU A 156 2.37 5.78 21.62
C GLU A 156 2.01 6.39 20.26
N ARG A 157 2.91 7.21 19.72
CA ARG A 157 2.68 7.98 18.48
C ARG A 157 3.82 7.90 17.48
N GLN A 158 4.95 7.30 17.83
CA GLN A 158 6.16 7.38 17.02
C GLN A 158 5.90 6.90 15.59
N TYR A 159 5.23 5.75 15.43
CA TYR A 159 4.95 5.19 14.11
C TYR A 159 4.08 6.14 13.27
N THR A 160 2.99 6.67 13.84
CA THR A 160 2.06 7.54 13.12
C THR A 160 2.64 8.91 12.81
N ASP A 161 3.49 9.44 13.69
CA ASP A 161 4.13 10.76 13.50
C ASP A 161 5.21 10.71 12.41
N VAL A 162 5.99 9.63 12.34
CA VAL A 162 7.00 9.42 11.29
C VAL A 162 6.33 9.26 9.94
N HIS A 163 5.40 8.31 9.80
CA HIS A 163 4.74 8.01 8.53
C HIS A 163 3.73 9.08 8.09
N GLY A 164 3.30 9.98 8.99
CA GLY A 164 2.49 11.14 8.63
C GLY A 164 3.25 12.23 7.86
N VAL A 165 4.59 12.16 7.83
CA VAL A 165 5.46 13.17 7.20
C VAL A 165 6.36 12.55 6.13
N VAL A 166 7.08 11.49 6.48
CA VAL A 166 8.13 10.89 5.65
C VAL A 166 7.56 10.38 4.32
N ASP A 167 6.40 9.73 4.36
CA ASP A 167 5.83 9.05 3.20
C ASP A 167 5.35 10.01 2.10
N VAL A 168 5.26 11.32 2.37
CA VAL A 168 5.07 12.34 1.33
C VAL A 168 6.25 12.33 0.35
N VAL A 169 7.48 12.39 0.89
CA VAL A 169 8.71 12.43 0.09
C VAL A 169 8.91 11.10 -0.64
N HIS A 170 8.60 9.99 0.03
CA HIS A 170 8.67 8.69 -0.61
C HIS A 170 7.67 8.53 -1.75
N THR A 171 6.41 8.95 -1.57
CA THR A 171 5.40 8.90 -2.63
C THR A 171 5.84 9.70 -3.86
N GLU A 172 6.35 10.91 -3.66
CA GLU A 172 6.93 11.72 -4.74
C GLU A 172 8.11 11.03 -5.42
N GLY A 173 9.01 10.43 -4.62
CA GLY A 173 10.13 9.63 -5.11
C GLY A 173 9.65 8.46 -5.97
N LEU A 174 8.66 7.71 -5.52
CA LEU A 174 8.12 6.54 -6.23
C LEU A 174 7.49 6.93 -7.57
N PHE A 175 6.87 8.11 -7.68
CA PHE A 175 6.40 8.60 -8.98
C PHE A 175 7.53 9.01 -9.93
N ARG A 176 8.66 9.51 -9.42
CA ARG A 176 9.87 9.72 -10.24
C ARG A 176 10.47 8.40 -10.70
N ALA A 177 10.58 7.41 -9.80
CA ALA A 177 11.02 6.06 -10.12
C ALA A 177 10.13 5.42 -11.20
N LEU A 178 8.80 5.59 -11.07
CA LEU A 178 7.82 5.14 -12.05
C LEU A 178 8.06 5.78 -13.42
N GLU A 179 8.23 7.10 -13.47
CA GLU A 179 8.48 7.82 -14.72
C GLU A 179 9.78 7.33 -15.40
N ALA A 180 10.84 7.12 -14.62
CA ALA A 180 12.12 6.59 -15.14
C ALA A 180 11.96 5.20 -15.77
N GLU A 181 11.24 4.28 -15.10
CA GLU A 181 11.00 2.93 -15.63
C GLU A 181 10.08 2.95 -16.86
N MET A 182 9.03 3.77 -16.87
CA MET A 182 8.12 3.88 -18.01
C MET A 182 8.82 4.44 -19.25
N LEU A 183 9.75 5.40 -19.08
CA LEU A 183 10.52 5.97 -20.18
C LEU A 183 11.45 4.97 -20.88
N ARG A 184 11.81 3.85 -20.23
CA ARG A 184 12.59 2.76 -20.88
C ARG A 184 11.79 1.95 -21.90
N LYS A 185 10.46 1.93 -21.80
CA LYS A 185 9.57 1.22 -22.74
C LYS A 185 8.55 2.18 -23.36
N PRO A 186 8.99 3.06 -24.28
CA PRO A 186 8.15 4.09 -24.89
C PRO A 186 7.04 3.56 -25.81
N ASP A 187 6.89 2.24 -25.96
CA ASP A 187 5.76 1.63 -26.69
C ASP A 187 4.58 1.25 -25.77
N VAL A 188 4.73 1.38 -24.44
CA VAL A 188 3.67 1.17 -23.43
C VAL A 188 3.16 2.54 -22.96
N VAL A 189 2.64 3.34 -23.89
CA VAL A 189 2.29 4.75 -23.61
C VAL A 189 0.83 4.95 -23.23
N GLU A 190 -0.03 3.95 -23.43
CA GLU A 190 -1.39 4.01 -22.91
C GLU A 190 -1.51 3.20 -21.62
N PRO A 191 -2.05 3.79 -20.52
CA PRO A 191 -2.38 3.05 -19.32
C PRO A 191 -3.38 1.94 -19.66
N THR A 192 -2.90 0.71 -19.82
CA THR A 192 -3.78 -0.44 -19.95
C THR A 192 -4.45 -0.69 -18.61
N PRO A 193 -5.67 -1.26 -18.58
CA PRO A 193 -6.33 -1.64 -17.32
C PRO A 193 -5.49 -2.57 -16.42
N SER A 194 -4.47 -3.24 -16.99
CA SER A 194 -3.51 -4.09 -16.29
C SER A 194 -2.49 -3.30 -15.46
N LEU A 195 -2.12 -2.08 -15.85
CA LEU A 195 -1.15 -1.24 -15.12
C LEU A 195 -1.50 -1.10 -13.62
N PHE A 196 -2.81 -1.01 -13.33
CA PHE A 196 -3.32 -0.84 -11.97
C PHE A 196 -3.62 -2.18 -11.27
N THR A 197 -3.15 -3.32 -11.77
CA THR A 197 -3.41 -4.63 -11.16
C THR A 197 -2.87 -4.69 -9.74
N GLY A 198 -1.61 -4.28 -9.52
CA GLY A 198 -1.03 -4.23 -8.17
C GLY A 198 -1.81 -3.32 -7.22
N VAL A 199 -2.23 -2.14 -7.70
CA VAL A 199 -3.05 -1.20 -6.95
C VAL A 199 -4.39 -1.82 -6.54
N LYS A 200 -5.07 -2.54 -7.45
CA LYS A 200 -6.33 -3.23 -7.16
C LYS A 200 -6.13 -4.33 -6.10
N VAL A 201 -5.11 -5.17 -6.26
CA VAL A 201 -4.81 -6.27 -5.33
C VAL A 201 -4.52 -5.73 -3.93
N LEU A 202 -3.69 -4.69 -3.83
CA LEU A 202 -3.37 -4.05 -2.55
C LEU A 202 -4.56 -3.30 -1.95
N ARG A 203 -5.37 -2.62 -2.78
CA ARG A 203 -6.62 -1.98 -2.33
C ARG A 203 -7.56 -3.01 -1.70
N THR A 204 -7.74 -4.17 -2.31
CA THR A 204 -8.57 -5.25 -1.73
C THR A 204 -8.02 -5.74 -0.39
N LEU A 205 -6.70 -5.84 -0.22
CA LEU A 205 -6.10 -6.15 1.07
C LEU A 205 -6.40 -5.07 2.11
N ILE A 206 -6.23 -3.79 1.77
CA ILE A 206 -6.51 -2.67 2.67
C ILE A 206 -7.99 -2.63 3.06
N GLU A 207 -8.90 -2.81 2.10
CA GLU A 207 -10.34 -2.90 2.35
C GLU A 207 -10.67 -4.06 3.29
N ASN A 208 -9.98 -5.20 3.18
CA ASN A 208 -10.16 -6.34 4.06
C ASN A 208 -9.58 -6.13 5.46
N VAL A 209 -8.52 -5.32 5.61
CA VAL A 209 -8.03 -4.86 6.92
C VAL A 209 -9.08 -3.98 7.60
N ILE A 210 -9.66 -3.03 6.87
CA ILE A 210 -10.64 -2.06 7.40
C ILE A 210 -12.00 -2.72 7.66
N HIS A 211 -12.50 -3.48 6.69
CA HIS A 211 -13.84 -4.09 6.66
C HIS A 211 -13.74 -5.62 6.53
N PRO A 212 -13.37 -6.34 7.60
CA PRO A 212 -13.29 -7.79 7.55
C PRO A 212 -14.66 -8.39 7.22
N ASN A 213 -14.69 -9.45 6.41
CA ASN A 213 -15.91 -10.18 6.00
C ASN A 213 -16.91 -9.44 5.11
N ARG A 214 -16.56 -8.27 4.52
CA ARG A 214 -17.24 -7.88 3.28
C ARG A 214 -16.85 -8.88 2.20
N VAL A 215 -17.72 -9.86 1.96
CA VAL A 215 -17.61 -10.73 0.79
C VAL A 215 -17.67 -9.82 -0.43
N THR A 216 -16.52 -9.51 -1.02
CA THR A 216 -16.48 -9.01 -2.38
C THR A 216 -17.00 -10.15 -3.25
N SER A 217 -18.25 -10.05 -3.69
CA SER A 217 -18.83 -11.01 -4.63
C SER A 217 -17.85 -11.25 -5.78
N PRO A 218 -17.53 -12.50 -6.13
CA PRO A 218 -16.68 -12.79 -7.27
C PRO A 218 -17.50 -12.54 -8.55
N HIS A 219 -17.48 -11.32 -9.05
CA HIS A 219 -17.95 -11.00 -10.40
C HIS A 219 -16.78 -10.55 -11.28
N VAL A 220 -15.77 -11.41 -11.37
CA VAL A 220 -14.93 -11.52 -12.57
C VAL A 220 -14.72 -13.02 -12.80
N ALA A 221 -15.82 -13.69 -13.17
CA ALA A 221 -15.71 -15.01 -13.78
C ALA A 221 -15.14 -14.82 -15.19
N LEU A 222 -14.20 -15.69 -15.53
CA LEU A 222 -13.66 -15.85 -16.87
C LEU A 222 -14.81 -16.00 -17.88
N GLU A 223 -14.92 -15.06 -18.81
CA GLU A 223 -15.53 -15.32 -20.12
C GLU A 223 -14.46 -15.12 -21.19
N ALA A 224 -13.61 -16.14 -21.31
CA ALA A 224 -12.75 -16.33 -22.48
C ALA A 224 -12.70 -17.82 -22.87
N THR A 225 -13.85 -18.48 -22.92
CA THR A 225 -14.01 -19.79 -23.59
C THR A 225 -15.45 -19.97 -24.05
N ALA A 226 -15.85 -19.25 -25.09
CA ALA A 226 -17.02 -19.58 -25.91
C ALA A 226 -16.88 -18.96 -27.31
N ALA A 227 -15.84 -19.36 -28.04
CA ALA A 227 -15.71 -19.13 -29.47
C ALA A 227 -15.01 -20.33 -30.12
N ALA A 228 -15.64 -21.50 -30.01
CA ALA A 228 -15.34 -22.68 -30.80
C ALA A 228 -16.52 -23.66 -30.74
N ALA A 229 -17.58 -23.33 -31.48
CA ALA A 229 -18.58 -24.27 -32.00
C ALA A 229 -19.24 -23.64 -33.23
#